data_AF-A0A7S4MCL0-F1
#
_entry.id   AF-A0A7S4MCL0-F1
#
_cell.length_a   1.000
_cell.length_b   1.000
_cell.length_c   1.000
_cell.angle_alpha   90.00
_cell.angle_beta   90.00
_cell.angle_gamma   90.00
#
_symmetry.space_group_name_H-M   'P 1'
#
loop_
_entity.id
_entity.type
_entity.pdbx_description
1 polymer ?
#
loop_
_entity_poly.entity_id
_entity_poly.type
_entity_poly.pdbx_seq_one_letter_code
_entity_poly.pdbx_strand_id
1 'polypeptide(L)'
;TASVSLLVSFMLIHEITTRLVCRKRMSARHTDLFFDYTIFASVLVVFLLYPSLSARTFQLFQYNAIGEELLLAVDMRLGYEEMRTARLVGMVFVIGFVLGVPVSVWLVLNNAAGPNRRKADTQLHMLTEERVEADRRYARRYGMFYSKYRSACWWWEVFDLVRKLLLTAVLVFIATGSVLQVWVGIFISLFSLMMTVQFRPFVSWQLDVLAVTSQLCTLLTLIASLGF
;
A
#
# COMPACT_ATOMS: atom_id res chain seq x y z
N THR A 1 -8.82 13.95 13.59
CA THR A 1 -9.85 14.34 12.59
C THR A 1 -9.35 15.39 11.60
N ALA A 2 -8.58 16.40 12.02
CA ALA A 2 -8.02 17.43 11.13
C ALA A 2 -7.10 16.86 10.03
N SER A 3 -6.16 15.97 10.37
CA SER A 3 -5.15 15.47 9.42
C SER A 3 -5.72 14.65 8.26
N VAL A 4 -6.83 13.93 8.50
CA VAL A 4 -7.49 13.08 7.50
C VAL A 4 -8.33 13.92 6.53
N SER A 5 -9.05 14.91 7.06
CA SER A 5 -9.83 15.85 6.26
C SER A 5 -8.93 16.70 5.35
N LEU A 6 -7.74 17.06 5.83
CA LEU A 6 -6.73 17.80 5.07
C LEU A 6 -6.15 16.99 3.91
N LEU A 7 -5.90 15.69 4.09
CA LEU A 7 -5.35 14.83 3.04
C LEU A 7 -6.37 14.55 1.92
N VAL A 8 -7.62 14.26 2.28
CA VAL A 8 -8.69 14.05 1.29
C VAL A 8 -8.98 15.36 0.54
N SER A 9 -9.03 16.49 1.26
CA SER A 9 -9.19 17.80 0.63
C SER A 9 -8.00 18.13 -0.27
N PHE A 10 -6.76 17.82 0.14
CA PHE A 10 -5.57 18.05 -0.67
C PHE A 10 -5.58 17.21 -1.96
N MET A 11 -5.96 15.93 -1.88
CA MET A 11 -6.07 15.04 -3.06
C MET A 11 -7.14 15.54 -4.03
N LEU A 12 -8.31 15.93 -3.53
CA LEU A 12 -9.41 16.47 -4.34
C LEU A 12 -9.06 17.84 -4.94
N ILE A 13 -8.46 18.74 -4.15
CA ILE A 13 -8.02 20.07 -4.60
C ILE A 13 -6.92 19.91 -5.65
N HIS A 14 -5.98 18.98 -5.47
CA HIS A 14 -4.93 18.69 -6.44
C HIS A 14 -5.55 18.18 -7.75
N GLU A 15 -6.48 17.24 -7.71
CA GLU A 15 -7.15 16.73 -8.91
C GLU A 15 -7.96 17.83 -9.63
N ILE A 16 -8.69 18.67 -8.89
CA ILE A 16 -9.50 19.76 -9.43
C ILE A 16 -8.62 20.87 -10.03
N THR A 17 -7.57 21.30 -9.32
CA THR A 17 -6.64 22.33 -9.81
C THR A 17 -5.88 21.87 -11.04
N THR A 18 -5.46 20.61 -11.08
CA THR A 18 -4.82 20.00 -12.27
C THR A 18 -5.77 20.04 -13.46
N ARG A 19 -7.04 19.66 -13.29
CA ARG A 19 -8.07 19.73 -14.35
C ARG A 19 -8.35 21.16 -14.82
N LEU A 20 -8.38 22.13 -13.90
CA LEU A 20 -8.67 23.54 -14.20
C LEU A 20 -7.51 24.26 -14.92
N VAL A 21 -6.27 24.02 -14.50
CA VAL A 21 -5.07 24.63 -15.11
C VAL A 21 -4.83 24.06 -16.51
N CYS A 22 -5.03 22.75 -16.69
CA CYS A 22 -4.84 22.06 -17.97
C CYS A 22 -5.83 22.51 -19.06
N ARG A 23 -7.09 22.78 -18.69
CA ARG A 23 -8.12 23.20 -19.65
C ARG A 23 -7.84 24.54 -20.33
N LYS A 24 -6.97 25.39 -19.77
CA LYS A 24 -6.77 26.78 -20.21
C LYS A 24 -5.50 27.07 -21.01
N ARG A 25 -4.51 26.18 -21.09
CA ARG A 25 -3.15 26.62 -21.52
C ARG A 25 -2.31 25.70 -22.42
N MET A 26 -2.67 24.43 -22.67
CA MET A 26 -1.78 23.48 -23.37
C MET A 26 -2.41 22.73 -24.56
N SER A 27 -1.57 22.40 -25.54
CA SER A 27 -1.89 21.48 -26.64
C SER A 27 -2.31 20.11 -26.10
N ALA A 28 -3.29 19.46 -26.74
CA ALA A 28 -3.98 18.25 -26.24
C ALA A 28 -2.99 17.13 -25.82
N ARG A 29 -1.91 16.92 -26.58
CA ARG A 29 -0.91 15.88 -26.29
C ARG A 29 -0.12 16.13 -24.99
N HIS A 30 0.25 17.38 -24.72
CA HIS A 30 1.00 17.73 -23.49
C HIS A 30 0.10 17.67 -22.25
N THR A 31 -1.19 17.95 -22.43
CA THR A 31 -2.20 17.87 -21.37
C THR A 31 -2.40 16.43 -20.89
N ASP A 32 -2.51 15.47 -21.82
CA ASP A 32 -2.64 14.05 -21.48
C ASP A 32 -1.42 13.51 -20.72
N LEU A 33 -0.22 13.85 -21.19
CA LEU A 33 1.04 13.48 -20.53
C LEU A 33 1.12 14.03 -19.10
N PHE A 34 0.82 15.32 -18.90
CA PHE A 34 0.83 15.93 -17.58
C PHE A 34 -0.19 15.28 -16.63
N PHE A 35 -1.37 14.97 -17.14
CA PHE A 35 -2.40 14.27 -16.38
C PHE A 35 -1.95 12.86 -15.96
N ASP A 36 -1.29 12.12 -16.86
CA ASP A 36 -0.72 10.81 -16.54
C ASP A 36 0.33 10.88 -15.41
N TYR A 37 1.23 11.86 -15.46
CA TYR A 37 2.23 12.08 -14.40
C TYR A 37 1.60 12.53 -13.08
N THR A 38 0.52 13.31 -13.14
CA THR A 38 -0.23 13.74 -11.96
C THR A 38 -0.90 12.55 -11.28
N ILE A 39 -1.52 11.65 -12.06
CA ILE A 39 -2.09 10.39 -11.54
C ILE A 39 -0.98 9.52 -10.94
N PHE A 40 0.14 9.37 -11.63
CA PHE A 40 1.27 8.60 -11.11
C PHE A 40 1.74 9.16 -9.76
N ALA A 41 1.91 10.49 -9.66
CA ALA A 41 2.32 11.15 -8.44
C ALA A 41 1.30 10.98 -7.30
N SER A 42 -0.01 11.07 -7.57
CA SER A 42 -1.04 10.86 -6.55
C SER A 42 -1.06 9.42 -6.06
N VAL A 43 -0.94 8.44 -6.97
CA VAL A 43 -0.82 7.02 -6.65
C VAL A 43 0.42 6.75 -5.79
N LEU A 44 1.56 7.34 -6.13
CA LEU A 44 2.80 7.26 -5.34
C LEU A 44 2.61 7.81 -3.93
N VAL A 45 1.98 8.99 -3.78
CA VAL A 45 1.72 9.58 -2.47
C VAL A 45 0.80 8.69 -1.64
N VAL A 46 -0.29 8.17 -2.21
CA VAL A 46 -1.19 7.22 -1.52
C VAL A 46 -0.42 5.99 -1.06
N PHE A 47 0.43 5.43 -1.92
CA PHE A 47 1.22 4.24 -1.59
C PHE A 47 2.26 4.51 -0.49
N LEU A 48 2.91 5.67 -0.50
CA LEU A 48 3.86 6.06 0.56
C LEU A 48 3.16 6.32 1.90
N LEU A 49 1.98 6.92 1.87
CA LEU A 49 1.18 7.19 3.07
C LEU A 49 0.48 5.93 3.61
N TYR A 50 0.35 4.88 2.80
CA TYR A 50 -0.43 3.70 3.15
C TYR A 50 -0.01 3.04 4.47
N PRO A 51 1.26 2.71 4.74
CA PRO A 51 1.65 2.07 6.00
C PRO A 51 1.37 2.95 7.21
N SER A 52 1.70 4.26 7.13
CA SER A 52 1.53 5.20 8.23
C SER A 52 0.05 5.43 8.56
N LEU A 53 -0.78 5.66 7.54
CA LEU A 53 -2.21 5.90 7.73
C LEU A 53 -2.94 4.62 8.18
N SER A 54 -2.55 3.46 7.64
CA SER A 54 -3.11 2.18 8.08
C SER A 54 -2.82 1.94 9.56
N ALA A 55 -1.56 2.05 9.99
CA ALA A 55 -1.18 1.87 11.39
C ALA A 55 -1.93 2.84 12.33
N ARG A 56 -2.03 4.13 11.96
CA ARG A 56 -2.80 5.13 12.73
C ARG A 56 -4.28 4.82 12.82
N THR A 57 -4.86 4.27 11.75
CA THR A 57 -6.29 3.90 11.73
C THR A 57 -6.56 2.76 12.70
N PHE A 58 -5.69 1.74 12.71
CA PHE A 58 -5.85 0.60 13.62
C PHE A 58 -5.62 0.96 15.09
N GLN A 59 -4.77 1.94 15.38
CA GLN A 59 -4.58 2.47 16.74
C GLN A 59 -5.88 3.01 17.37
N LEU A 60 -6.87 3.47 16.57
CA LEU A 60 -8.17 3.93 17.08
C LEU A 60 -9.01 2.82 17.72
N PHE A 61 -8.66 1.56 17.47
CA PHE A 61 -9.38 0.39 17.95
C PHE A 61 -8.68 -0.32 19.12
N GLN A 62 -7.56 0.22 19.61
CA GLN A 62 -6.85 -0.35 20.74
C GLN A 62 -7.23 0.34 22.05
N TYR A 63 -7.68 -0.45 23.03
CA TYR A 63 -8.08 0.03 24.34
C TYR A 63 -7.44 -0.81 25.44
N ASN A 64 -7.00 -0.14 26.49
CA ASN A 64 -6.52 -0.74 27.73
C ASN A 64 -7.63 -0.64 28.78
N ALA A 65 -7.88 -1.75 29.49
CA ALA A 65 -8.77 -1.73 30.64
C ALA A 65 -7.99 -1.25 31.87
N ILE A 66 -8.39 -0.11 32.44
CA ILE A 66 -7.80 0.43 33.66
C ILE A 66 -8.95 0.63 34.66
N GLY A 67 -9.06 -0.28 35.62
CA GLY A 67 -10.23 -0.34 36.51
C GLY A 67 -11.49 -0.72 35.73
N GLU A 68 -12.53 0.11 35.81
CA GLU A 68 -13.79 -0.08 35.07
C GLU A 68 -13.82 0.66 33.72
N GLU A 69 -12.80 1.47 33.42
CA GLU A 69 -12.76 2.29 32.20
C GLU A 69 -11.93 1.63 31.08
N LEU A 70 -12.45 1.70 29.86
CA LEU A 70 -11.74 1.35 28.63
C LEU A 70 -11.18 2.63 28.02
N LEU A 71 -9.86 2.79 28.12
CA LEU A 71 -9.14 3.98 27.69
C LEU A 71 -8.31 3.68 26.45
N LEU A 72 -8.24 4.63 25.52
CA LEU A 72 -7.53 4.46 24.26
C LEU A 72 -6.02 4.23 24.51
N ALA A 73 -5.43 3.20 23.90
CA ALA A 73 -4.06 2.79 24.21
C ALA A 73 -2.99 3.83 23.85
N VAL A 74 -3.25 4.67 22.82
CA VAL A 74 -2.33 5.74 22.39
C VAL A 74 -2.49 7.01 23.23
N ASP A 75 -3.68 7.26 23.78
CA ASP A 75 -3.97 8.41 24.62
C ASP A 75 -4.96 8.01 25.72
N MET A 76 -4.42 7.71 26.90
CA MET A 76 -5.18 7.20 28.04
C MET A 76 -6.14 8.23 28.66
N ARG A 77 -6.29 9.42 28.06
CA ARG A 77 -7.28 10.42 28.49
C ARG A 77 -8.64 10.23 27.83
N LEU A 78 -8.70 9.47 26.73
CA LEU A 78 -9.89 9.35 25.90
C LEU A 78 -10.61 8.03 26.19
N GLY A 79 -11.88 8.14 26.58
CA GLY A 79 -12.74 6.99 26.86
C GLY A 79 -13.28 6.30 25.60
N TYR A 80 -13.71 5.05 25.76
CA TYR A 80 -14.32 4.25 24.69
C TYR A 80 -15.54 4.95 24.05
N GLU A 81 -16.44 5.49 24.86
CA GLU A 81 -17.65 6.18 24.37
C GLU A 81 -17.35 7.51 23.69
N GLU A 82 -16.41 8.30 24.24
CA GLU A 82 -15.98 9.57 23.66
C GLU A 82 -15.42 9.40 22.24
N MET A 83 -14.74 8.27 22.00
CA MET A 83 -14.15 7.92 20.72
C MET A 83 -15.11 7.21 19.74
N ARG A 84 -16.42 7.11 20.05
CA ARG A 84 -17.39 6.40 19.19
C ARG A 84 -17.39 6.90 17.74
N THR A 85 -17.45 8.21 17.52
CA THR A 85 -17.46 8.78 16.16
C THR A 85 -16.13 8.56 15.43
N ALA A 86 -15.01 8.71 16.14
CA ALA A 86 -13.68 8.48 15.57
C ALA A 86 -13.50 7.01 15.16
N ARG A 87 -14.00 6.06 15.96
CA ARG A 87 -14.00 4.63 15.64
C ARG A 87 -14.86 4.31 14.42
N LEU A 88 -16.07 4.87 14.32
CA LEU A 88 -16.94 4.67 13.15
C LEU A 88 -16.27 5.18 11.86
N VAL A 89 -15.67 6.38 11.89
CA VAL A 89 -14.90 6.90 10.75
C VAL A 89 -13.69 6.01 10.46
N GLY A 90 -13.01 5.52 11.51
CA GLY A 90 -11.92 4.56 11.40
C GLY A 90 -12.35 3.28 10.67
N MET A 91 -13.55 2.75 10.93
CA MET A 91 -14.04 1.52 10.29
C MET A 91 -14.25 1.73 8.79
N VAL A 92 -14.82 2.87 8.41
CA VAL A 92 -14.95 3.26 6.99
C VAL A 92 -13.57 3.35 6.33
N PHE A 93 -12.56 3.88 7.05
CA PHE A 93 -11.21 3.98 6.54
C PHE A 93 -10.50 2.61 6.44
N VAL A 94 -10.77 1.68 7.36
CA VAL A 94 -10.28 0.30 7.24
C VAL A 94 -10.84 -0.36 5.98
N ILE A 95 -12.14 -0.26 5.75
CA ILE A 95 -12.78 -0.88 4.59
C ILE A 95 -12.32 -0.18 3.29
N GLY A 96 -12.38 1.15 3.25
CA GLY A 96 -12.13 1.93 2.04
C GLY A 96 -10.65 2.08 1.69
N PHE A 97 -9.78 2.32 2.67
CA PHE A 97 -8.36 2.61 2.45
C PHE A 97 -7.46 1.41 2.73
N VAL A 98 -7.58 0.81 3.93
CA VAL A 98 -6.69 -0.30 4.32
C VAL A 98 -6.91 -1.53 3.43
N LEU A 99 -8.16 -1.94 3.22
CA LEU A 99 -8.48 -3.09 2.37
C LEU A 99 -8.62 -2.68 0.90
N GLY A 100 -9.19 -1.50 0.64
CA GLY A 100 -9.39 -1.01 -0.73
C GLY A 100 -8.09 -0.81 -1.51
N VAL A 101 -6.99 -0.38 -0.88
CA VAL A 101 -5.71 -0.20 -1.58
C VAL A 101 -5.13 -1.53 -2.09
N PRO A 102 -4.92 -2.58 -1.26
CA PRO A 102 -4.52 -3.90 -1.76
C PRO A 102 -5.44 -4.47 -2.84
N VAL A 103 -6.76 -4.33 -2.68
CA VAL A 103 -7.74 -4.80 -3.68
C VAL A 103 -7.60 -4.03 -4.99
N SER A 104 -7.50 -2.70 -4.95
CA SER A 104 -7.32 -1.87 -6.15
C SER A 104 -6.01 -2.17 -6.88
N VAL A 105 -4.90 -2.35 -6.14
CA VAL A 105 -3.62 -2.77 -6.70
C VAL A 105 -3.75 -4.16 -7.34
N TRP A 106 -4.40 -5.12 -6.67
CA TRP A 106 -4.64 -6.44 -7.24
C TRP A 106 -5.45 -6.39 -8.54
N LEU A 107 -6.54 -5.61 -8.57
CA LEU A 107 -7.38 -5.44 -9.77
C LEU A 107 -6.60 -4.81 -10.93
N VAL A 108 -5.85 -3.74 -10.65
CA VAL A 108 -5.00 -3.07 -11.66
C VAL A 108 -3.94 -4.05 -12.19
N LEU A 109 -3.29 -4.81 -11.32
CA LEU A 109 -2.26 -5.77 -11.71
C LEU A 109 -2.83 -6.96 -12.48
N ASN A 110 -3.99 -7.48 -12.09
CA ASN A 110 -4.64 -8.58 -12.82
C ASN A 110 -5.04 -8.15 -14.24
N ASN A 111 -5.47 -6.89 -14.41
CA ASN A 111 -5.82 -6.32 -15.71
C ASN A 111 -4.58 -5.92 -16.54
N ALA A 112 -3.48 -5.53 -15.90
CA ALA A 112 -2.28 -5.02 -16.58
C ALA A 112 -1.20 -6.08 -16.87
N ALA A 113 -1.01 -7.04 -15.95
CA ALA A 113 0.09 -8.00 -15.99
C ALA A 113 -0.37 -9.46 -15.71
N GLY A 114 -1.67 -9.67 -15.52
CA GLY A 114 -2.25 -10.97 -15.21
C GLY A 114 -2.22 -11.97 -16.36
N PRO A 115 -2.60 -13.23 -16.10
CA PRO A 115 -2.53 -14.33 -17.07
C PRO A 115 -3.31 -14.08 -18.36
N ASN A 116 -4.46 -13.40 -18.25
CA ASN A 116 -5.33 -13.09 -19.38
C ASN A 116 -4.64 -12.17 -20.40
N ARG A 117 -3.83 -11.23 -19.93
CA ARG A 117 -3.11 -10.29 -20.78
C ARG A 117 -1.88 -10.92 -21.44
N ARG A 118 -1.18 -11.84 -20.74
CA ARG A 118 -0.08 -12.63 -21.32
C ARG A 118 -0.53 -13.45 -22.53
N LYS A 119 -1.70 -14.10 -22.39
CA LYS A 119 -2.29 -14.90 -23.47
C LYS A 119 -2.71 -14.03 -24.65
N ALA A 120 -3.32 -12.88 -24.38
CA ALA A 120 -3.68 -11.91 -25.40
C ALA A 120 -2.45 -11.36 -26.15
N ASP A 121 -1.37 -11.02 -25.43
CA ASP A 121 -0.13 -10.49 -26.02
C ASP A 121 0.58 -11.53 -26.92
N THR A 122 0.56 -12.81 -26.53
CA THR A 122 1.13 -13.91 -27.34
C THR A 122 0.31 -14.18 -28.61
N GLN A 123 -1.01 -13.93 -28.59
CA GLN A 123 -1.90 -14.15 -29.74
C GLN A 123 -1.99 -12.94 -30.68
N LEU A 124 -1.63 -11.74 -30.20
CA LEU A 124 -1.93 -10.47 -30.86
C LEU A 124 -0.64 -9.82 -31.42
N HIS A 125 0.05 -10.52 -32.32
CA HIS A 125 1.14 -9.94 -33.14
C HIS A 125 0.66 -8.86 -34.14
N MET A 126 -0.64 -8.51 -34.16
CA MET A 126 -1.20 -7.38 -34.91
C MET A 126 -1.60 -6.25 -33.95
N LEU A 127 -0.67 -5.35 -33.68
CA LEU A 127 -0.87 -4.21 -32.78
C LEU A 127 -1.59 -3.08 -33.53
N THR A 128 -2.89 -2.89 -33.28
CA THR A 128 -3.55 -1.60 -33.60
C THR A 128 -2.85 -0.49 -32.79
N GLU A 129 -2.45 0.60 -33.45
CA GLU A 129 -1.72 1.71 -32.82
C GLU A 129 -2.43 2.25 -31.56
N GLU A 130 -3.76 2.24 -31.55
CA GLU A 130 -4.59 2.65 -30.40
C GLU A 130 -4.36 1.78 -29.15
N ARG A 131 -4.19 0.46 -29.31
CA ARG A 131 -3.94 -0.45 -28.17
C ARG A 131 -2.56 -0.24 -27.59
N VAL A 132 -1.56 -0.01 -28.43
CA VAL A 132 -0.19 0.28 -27.99
C VAL A 132 -0.15 1.58 -27.18
N GLU A 133 -0.87 2.61 -27.61
CA GLU A 133 -0.91 3.89 -26.90
C GLU A 133 -1.68 3.78 -25.56
N ALA A 134 -2.79 3.03 -25.53
CA ALA A 134 -3.51 2.74 -24.29
C ALA A 134 -2.63 1.99 -23.27
N ASP A 135 -1.84 1.03 -23.72
CA ASP A 135 -0.91 0.27 -22.90
C ASP A 135 0.23 1.13 -22.36
N ARG A 136 0.79 2.00 -23.20
CA ARG A 136 1.78 3.00 -22.77
C ARG A 136 1.21 3.95 -21.72
N ARG A 137 -0.03 4.41 -21.89
CA ARG A 137 -0.73 5.27 -20.92
C ARG A 137 -0.93 4.57 -19.58
N TYR A 138 -1.36 3.30 -19.60
CA TYR A 138 -1.48 2.49 -18.39
C TYR A 138 -0.13 2.27 -17.69
N ALA A 139 0.92 1.97 -18.45
CA ALA A 139 2.27 1.79 -17.93
C ALA A 139 2.83 3.08 -17.29
N ARG A 140 2.56 4.26 -17.87
CA ARG A 140 2.94 5.55 -17.28
C ARG A 140 2.28 5.79 -15.92
N ARG A 141 1.00 5.42 -15.77
CA ARG A 141 0.22 5.66 -14.55
C ARG A 141 0.51 4.64 -13.44
N TYR A 142 0.64 3.36 -13.78
CA TYR A 142 0.66 2.25 -12.82
C TYR A 142 1.92 1.39 -12.90
N GLY A 143 2.87 1.74 -13.78
CA GLY A 143 4.10 0.97 -14.00
C GLY A 143 4.93 0.74 -12.74
N MET A 144 4.83 1.62 -11.74
CA MET A 144 5.48 1.45 -10.44
C MET A 144 5.16 0.11 -9.77
N PHE A 145 3.94 -0.40 -9.94
CA PHE A 145 3.48 -1.62 -9.26
C PHE A 145 3.92 -2.92 -9.93
N TYR A 146 4.22 -2.92 -11.22
CA TYR A 146 4.53 -4.17 -11.94
C TYR A 146 5.82 -4.13 -12.76
N SER A 147 6.29 -2.96 -13.21
CA SER A 147 7.41 -2.84 -14.14
C SER A 147 8.74 -3.35 -13.55
N LYS A 148 8.87 -3.36 -12.22
CA LYS A 148 10.06 -3.84 -11.51
C LYS A 148 10.08 -5.35 -11.29
N TYR A 149 8.92 -6.01 -11.43
CA TYR A 149 8.77 -7.43 -11.16
C TYR A 149 8.86 -8.27 -12.42
N ARG A 150 9.38 -9.48 -12.25
CA ARG A 150 9.29 -10.51 -13.28
C ARG A 150 7.83 -10.77 -13.55
N SER A 151 7.57 -10.96 -14.81
CA SER A 151 6.33 -11.41 -15.39
C SER A 151 5.59 -12.50 -14.57
N ALA A 152 6.29 -13.56 -14.14
CA ALA A 152 5.69 -14.63 -13.33
C ALA A 152 5.23 -14.20 -11.92
N CYS A 153 5.80 -13.12 -11.38
CA CYS A 153 5.57 -12.59 -10.04
C CYS A 153 4.76 -11.27 -10.08
N TRP A 154 3.77 -11.17 -10.98
CA TRP A 154 2.94 -9.97 -11.13
C TRP A 154 2.15 -9.60 -9.85
N TRP A 155 1.84 -10.57 -9.00
CA TRP A 155 1.10 -10.39 -7.74
C TRP A 155 1.97 -9.93 -6.57
N TRP A 156 3.29 -9.80 -6.78
CA TRP A 156 4.25 -9.61 -5.69
C TRP A 156 4.06 -8.29 -4.92
N GLU A 157 3.64 -7.22 -5.60
CA GLU A 157 3.36 -5.94 -4.93
C GLU A 157 2.25 -6.09 -3.87
N VAL A 158 1.21 -6.88 -4.17
CA VAL A 158 0.11 -7.15 -3.24
C VAL A 158 0.61 -7.95 -2.04
N PHE A 159 1.47 -8.95 -2.27
CA PHE A 159 2.10 -9.70 -1.19
C PHE A 159 2.91 -8.80 -0.26
N ASP A 160 3.75 -7.92 -0.81
CA ASP A 160 4.55 -6.98 -0.01
C ASP A 160 3.67 -5.98 0.77
N LEU A 161 2.57 -5.52 0.17
CA LEU A 161 1.57 -4.67 0.84
C LEU A 161 0.87 -5.38 2.01
N VAL A 162 0.42 -6.62 1.81
CA VAL A 162 -0.23 -7.42 2.86
C VAL A 162 0.74 -7.69 3.99
N ARG A 163 1.99 -8.05 3.69
CA ARG A 163 3.04 -8.22 4.71
C ARG A 163 3.26 -6.95 5.52
N LYS A 164 3.41 -5.79 4.87
CA LYS A 164 3.55 -4.49 5.56
C LYS A 164 2.36 -4.24 6.48
N LEU A 165 1.15 -4.55 6.03
CA LEU A 165 -0.05 -4.42 6.84
C LEU A 165 -0.04 -5.36 8.05
N LEU A 166 0.33 -6.63 7.86
CA LEU A 166 0.43 -7.59 8.95
C LEU A 166 1.40 -7.12 10.04
N LEU A 167 2.59 -6.63 9.64
CA LEU A 167 3.62 -6.18 10.57
C LEU A 167 3.31 -4.83 11.25
N THR A 168 2.58 -3.93 10.59
CA THR A 168 2.35 -2.57 11.11
C THR A 168 0.99 -2.36 11.77
N ALA A 169 -0.03 -3.08 11.34
CA ALA A 169 -1.41 -2.89 11.78
C ALA A 169 -1.95 -4.08 12.56
N VAL A 170 -1.82 -5.29 12.02
CA VAL A 170 -2.42 -6.49 12.64
C VAL A 170 -1.63 -6.92 13.86
N LEU A 171 -0.30 -6.89 13.78
CA LEU A 171 0.59 -7.27 14.88
C LEU A 171 0.34 -6.45 16.14
N VAL A 172 -0.13 -5.21 15.99
CA VAL A 172 -0.40 -4.30 17.11
C VAL A 172 -1.52 -4.85 18.00
N PHE A 173 -2.55 -5.50 17.44
CA PHE A 173 -3.65 -6.11 18.21
C PHE A 173 -3.26 -7.38 18.97
N ILE A 174 -2.15 -8.02 18.61
CA ILE A 174 -1.71 -9.24 19.27
C ILE A 174 -0.96 -8.84 20.52
N ALA A 175 -1.66 -8.82 21.67
CA ALA A 175 -1.12 -8.67 23.02
C ALA A 175 0.04 -7.65 23.10
N THR A 176 -0.29 -6.37 22.97
CA THR A 176 0.67 -5.27 22.88
C THR A 176 1.69 -5.32 24.03
N GLY A 177 2.98 -5.35 23.69
CA GLY A 177 4.08 -5.42 24.66
C GLY A 177 4.39 -6.83 25.17
N SER A 178 3.72 -7.87 24.65
CA SER A 178 4.00 -9.27 25.00
C SER A 178 5.12 -9.86 24.14
N VAL A 179 5.83 -10.85 24.70
CA VAL A 179 6.81 -11.66 23.97
C VAL A 179 6.17 -12.40 22.79
N LEU A 180 4.90 -12.81 22.92
CA LEU A 180 4.15 -13.47 21.84
C LEU A 180 4.02 -12.58 20.61
N GLN A 181 3.79 -11.29 20.80
CA GLN A 181 3.73 -10.31 19.71
C GLN A 181 5.02 -10.33 18.89
N VAL A 182 6.18 -10.33 19.56
CA VAL A 182 7.48 -10.34 18.89
C VAL A 182 7.68 -11.64 18.11
N TRP A 183 7.34 -12.79 18.70
CA TRP A 183 7.41 -14.09 18.01
C TRP A 183 6.55 -14.16 16.74
N VAL A 184 5.32 -13.65 16.79
CA VAL A 184 4.46 -13.58 15.60
C VAL A 184 5.07 -12.69 14.53
N GLY A 185 5.65 -11.54 14.91
CA GLY A 185 6.36 -10.65 13.99
C GLY A 185 7.57 -11.32 13.32
N ILE A 186 8.34 -12.09 14.09
CA ILE A 186 9.48 -12.89 13.60
C ILE A 186 9.00 -13.92 12.58
N PHE A 187 7.92 -14.65 12.87
CA PHE A 187 7.37 -15.65 11.97
C PHE A 187 6.92 -15.04 10.63
N ILE A 188 6.18 -13.92 10.66
CA ILE A 188 5.75 -13.21 9.45
C ILE A 188 6.96 -12.71 8.64
N SER A 189 7.96 -12.16 9.32
CA SER A 189 9.18 -11.63 8.67
C SER A 189 10.01 -12.75 8.05
N LEU A 190 10.17 -13.88 8.74
CA LEU A 190 10.88 -15.05 8.22
C LEU A 190 10.17 -15.66 7.03
N PHE A 191 8.85 -15.85 7.11
CA PHE A 191 8.04 -16.35 6.00
C PHE A 191 8.19 -15.46 4.75
N SER A 192 8.12 -14.14 4.92
CA SER A 192 8.37 -13.21 3.82
C SER A 192 9.76 -13.34 3.22
N LEU A 193 10.79 -13.47 4.07
CA LEU A 193 12.16 -13.62 3.62
C LEU A 193 12.33 -14.89 2.78
N MET A 194 11.77 -16.01 3.24
CA MET A 194 11.79 -17.28 2.52
C MET A 194 11.12 -17.15 1.15
N MET A 195 9.92 -16.54 1.11
CA MET A 195 9.23 -16.28 -0.15
C MET A 195 10.09 -15.42 -1.10
N THR A 196 10.72 -14.36 -0.59
CA THR A 196 11.54 -13.45 -1.42
C THR A 196 12.76 -14.14 -2.01
N VAL A 197 13.42 -14.98 -1.21
CA VAL A 197 14.58 -15.78 -1.67
C VAL A 197 14.17 -16.83 -2.69
N GLN A 198 13.02 -17.47 -2.51
CA GLN A 198 12.52 -18.52 -3.40
C GLN A 198 12.06 -17.96 -4.75
N PHE A 199 11.27 -16.87 -4.76
CA PHE A 199 10.64 -16.37 -5.97
C PHE A 199 11.51 -15.40 -6.76
N ARG A 200 12.48 -14.71 -6.13
CA ARG A 200 13.34 -13.68 -6.77
C ARG A 200 12.54 -12.77 -7.71
N PRO A 201 11.59 -12.04 -7.13
CA PRO A 201 10.49 -11.44 -7.86
C PRO A 201 10.94 -10.29 -8.77
N PHE A 202 12.11 -9.69 -8.55
CA PHE A 202 12.55 -8.51 -9.31
C PHE A 202 13.26 -8.88 -10.60
N VAL A 203 13.15 -8.01 -11.61
CA VAL A 203 13.84 -8.21 -12.90
C VAL A 203 15.35 -8.04 -12.73
N SER A 204 15.79 -7.05 -11.96
CA SER A 204 17.20 -6.78 -11.70
C SER A 204 17.69 -7.47 -10.43
N TRP A 205 18.85 -8.11 -10.52
CA TRP A 205 19.52 -8.77 -9.40
C TRP A 205 19.78 -7.83 -8.22
N GLN A 206 20.13 -6.58 -8.51
CA GLN A 206 20.39 -5.55 -7.49
C GLN A 206 19.15 -5.30 -6.61
N LEU A 207 17.95 -5.31 -7.19
CA LEU A 207 16.70 -5.13 -6.45
C LEU A 207 16.35 -6.38 -5.62
N ASP A 208 16.61 -7.58 -6.15
CA ASP A 208 16.44 -8.82 -5.38
C ASP A 208 17.34 -8.83 -4.13
N VAL A 209 18.63 -8.49 -4.29
CA VAL A 209 19.57 -8.39 -3.16
C VAL A 209 19.12 -7.33 -2.16
N LEU A 210 18.72 -6.15 -2.64
CA LEU A 210 18.24 -5.08 -1.76
C LEU A 210 17.00 -5.50 -0.96
N ALA A 211 16.06 -6.21 -1.60
CA ALA A 211 14.86 -6.70 -0.96
C ALA A 211 15.17 -7.78 0.10
N VAL A 212 16.04 -8.73 -0.21
CA VAL A 212 16.51 -9.76 0.74
C VAL A 212 17.19 -9.11 1.93
N THR A 213 18.11 -8.17 1.70
CA THR A 213 18.82 -7.45 2.77
C THR A 213 17.86 -6.65 3.65
N SER A 214 16.88 -5.96 3.07
CA SER A 214 15.88 -5.21 3.82
C SER A 214 15.01 -6.12 4.71
N GLN A 215 14.61 -7.28 4.20
CA GLN A 215 13.82 -8.25 4.96
C GLN A 215 14.65 -8.94 6.04
N LEU A 216 15.91 -9.24 5.76
CA LEU A 216 16.86 -9.75 6.75
C LEU A 216 17.08 -8.74 7.87
N CYS A 217 17.26 -7.46 7.55
CA CYS A 217 17.38 -6.39 8.54
C CYS A 217 16.13 -6.33 9.43
N THR A 218 14.93 -6.37 8.85
CA THR A 218 13.66 -6.39 9.61
C THR A 218 13.58 -7.59 10.57
N LEU A 219 13.97 -8.78 10.10
CA LEU A 219 14.01 -9.99 10.92
C LEU A 219 14.99 -9.85 12.08
N LEU A 220 16.20 -9.36 11.81
CA LEU A 220 17.23 -9.15 12.83
C LEU A 220 16.82 -8.09 13.86
N THR A 221 16.15 -7.02 13.45
CA THR A 221 15.60 -6.01 14.37
C THR A 221 14.59 -6.64 15.33
N LEU A 222 13.70 -7.51 14.84
CA LEU A 222 12.72 -8.18 15.69
C LEU A 222 13.38 -9.19 16.64
N ILE A 223 14.39 -9.94 16.18
CA ILE A 223 15.15 -10.85 17.06
C ILE A 223 15.90 -10.07 18.14
N ALA A 224 16.56 -8.95 17.77
CA ALA A 224 17.26 -8.10 18.73
C ALA A 224 16.32 -7.56 19.81
N SER A 225 15.05 -7.29 19.48
CA SER A 225 14.05 -6.84 20.47
C SER A 225 13.66 -7.87 21.52
N LEU A 226 14.00 -9.17 21.34
CA LEU A 226 13.82 -10.20 22.38
C LEU A 226 14.94 -10.18 23.44
N GLY A 227 16.09 -9.59 23.12
CA GLY A 227 17.27 -9.58 24.00
C GLY A 227 17.29 -8.43 25.01
N PHE A 228 16.29 -7.54 24.98
CA PHE A 228 16.11 -6.39 25.87
C PHE A 228 14.75 -6.51 26.58
#